data_AF-A4EES6-F1
#
_entry.id   AF-A4EES6-F1
#
_cell.length_a   1.000
_cell.length_b   1.000
_cell.length_c   1.000
_cell.angle_alpha   90.00
_cell.angle_beta   90.00
_cell.angle_gamma   90.00
#
_symmetry.space_group_name_H-M   'P 1'
#
loop_
_entity.id
_entity.type
_entity.pdbx_description
1 polymer ?
#
loop_
_entity_poly.entity_id
_entity_poly.type
_entity_poly.pdbx_seq_one_letter_code
_entity_poly.pdbx_strand_id
1 'polypeptide(L)'
;MNVTFLLNGETVKVEAEPTRTLLDWLREDRALCGTKEGCNEGDCGACTVMVTDADGAKALNACILFLPQLHGKAVRTVEGISGPDGALHPVQQAMVDHHGAQCGFCTPGFIASMATGHLQGRSDHDDVLAGNLCRCTGYAPIVRAAEATADAPVPPWMNDSVPQVEAQPYGPETLDELADWYAAHPDATLIAGATDVGLWVTKQLRDLPQVAFLNRCKELRGITQTDKTIHFGAAVTMTEVLAAIGKDHPSYAELIRRYGSEQVRNAATIGGNIANGSPIGDNPPALIAMGATLHLRHGDMTREMPLEDFFIDYGKQDRAPGELVTYVTLPKKAPALRCYKISKRFDQDISAVCGCFNVIVADGIVSSARIAFGGMAGTPHRAHQVEAALTGQPWTRGTITNAAARFGEDYTPMSDMRASAAYRSEIAQNLLHRYFADMTGQATSVLEVTP
;
A
#
# COMPACT_ATOMS: atom_id res chain seq x y z
N MET A 1 -9.67 14.02 21.86
CA MET A 1 -9.03 12.70 22.13
C MET A 1 -7.64 12.93 22.69
N ASN A 2 -7.22 12.26 23.77
CA ASN A 2 -5.89 12.49 24.37
C ASN A 2 -4.82 11.61 23.71
N VAL A 3 -3.90 12.23 22.97
CA VAL A 3 -2.82 11.55 22.27
C VAL A 3 -1.50 11.85 22.99
N THR A 4 -0.71 10.79 23.27
CA THR A 4 0.64 10.92 23.83
C THR A 4 1.64 10.25 22.90
N PHE A 5 2.68 10.97 22.49
CA PHE A 5 3.73 10.47 21.60
C PHE A 5 5.04 11.24 21.82
N LEU A 6 6.15 10.71 21.30
CA LEU A 6 7.43 11.41 21.31
C LEU A 6 7.58 12.22 20.03
N LEU A 7 7.92 13.51 20.10
CA LEU A 7 8.18 14.39 18.97
C LEU A 7 9.61 14.91 19.07
N ASN A 8 10.48 14.52 18.13
CA ASN A 8 11.89 14.95 18.08
C ASN A 8 12.62 14.77 19.44
N GLY A 9 12.34 13.66 20.13
CA GLY A 9 12.93 13.36 21.45
C GLY A 9 12.19 13.94 22.67
N GLU A 10 11.14 14.74 22.47
CA GLU A 10 10.34 15.32 23.56
C GLU A 10 8.96 14.66 23.68
N THR A 11 8.51 14.33 24.89
CA THR A 11 7.17 13.77 25.08
C THR A 11 6.11 14.86 24.91
N VAL A 12 5.15 14.64 24.01
CA VAL A 12 4.02 15.53 23.77
C VAL A 12 2.72 14.85 24.21
N LYS A 13 1.89 15.61 24.92
CA LYS A 13 0.49 15.27 25.21
C LYS A 13 -0.40 16.30 24.55
N VAL A 14 -1.35 15.86 23.74
CA VAL A 14 -2.25 16.74 22.99
C VAL A 14 -3.68 16.24 23.07
N GLU A 15 -4.61 17.15 23.31
CA GLU A 15 -6.02 16.91 23.05
C GLU A 15 -6.29 17.23 21.57
N ALA A 16 -6.53 16.19 20.79
CA ALA A 16 -6.68 16.27 19.34
C ALA A 16 -8.12 16.00 18.89
N GLU A 17 -8.55 16.72 17.86
CA GLU A 17 -9.67 16.29 17.03
C GLU A 17 -9.31 14.98 16.31
N PRO A 18 -10.25 14.04 16.13
CA PRO A 18 -9.92 12.69 15.65
C PRO A 18 -9.31 12.68 14.24
N THR A 19 -9.73 13.62 13.39
CA THR A 19 -9.33 13.75 11.99
C THR A 19 -8.30 14.86 11.75
N ARG A 20 -7.75 15.47 12.81
CA ARG A 20 -6.66 16.43 12.66
C ARG A 20 -5.42 15.70 12.13
N THR A 21 -4.92 16.14 10.97
CA THR A 21 -3.72 15.57 10.37
C THR A 21 -2.49 15.99 11.16
N LEU A 22 -1.46 15.13 11.18
CA LEU A 22 -0.17 15.46 11.77
C LEU A 22 0.45 16.68 11.08
N LEU A 23 0.30 16.81 9.76
CA LEU A 23 0.84 17.93 9.00
C LEU A 23 0.29 19.26 9.49
N ASP A 24 -1.04 19.38 9.60
CA ASP A 24 -1.67 20.63 10.02
C ASP A 24 -1.28 20.95 11.46
N TRP A 25 -1.30 19.95 12.35
CA TRP A 25 -0.90 20.14 13.75
C TRP A 25 0.56 20.59 13.90
N LEU A 26 1.49 19.98 13.16
CA LEU A 26 2.89 20.40 13.19
C LEU A 26 3.05 21.87 12.76
N ARG A 27 2.35 22.28 11.71
CA ARG A 27 2.55 23.58 11.07
C ARG A 27 1.79 24.70 11.78
N GLU A 28 0.54 24.47 12.10
CA GLU A 28 -0.37 25.48 12.63
C GLU A 28 -0.29 25.58 14.15
N ASP A 29 -0.17 24.44 14.84
CA ASP A 29 -0.26 24.40 16.30
C ASP A 29 1.11 24.42 16.97
N ARG A 30 2.13 23.83 16.32
CA ARG A 30 3.52 23.78 16.83
C ARG A 30 4.50 24.71 16.12
N ALA A 31 4.10 25.33 15.02
CA ALA A 31 4.96 26.14 14.16
C ALA A 31 6.25 25.42 13.68
N LEU A 32 6.25 24.07 13.64
CA LEU A 32 7.30 23.24 13.06
C LEU A 32 7.15 23.24 11.54
N CYS A 33 7.58 24.34 10.93
CA CYS A 33 7.32 24.66 9.53
C CYS A 33 8.21 23.89 8.53
N GLY A 34 9.15 23.05 8.97
CA GLY A 34 10.06 22.29 8.13
C GLY A 34 9.38 21.20 7.31
N THR A 35 8.40 20.51 7.89
CA THR A 35 7.51 19.59 7.17
C THR A 35 6.61 20.38 6.22
N LYS A 36 6.63 20.06 4.91
CA LYS A 36 5.99 20.87 3.88
C LYS A 36 4.73 20.23 3.33
N GLU A 37 3.75 21.07 3.01
CA GLU A 37 2.62 20.66 2.19
C GLU A 37 2.93 20.92 0.71
N GLY A 38 2.99 19.86 -0.09
CA GLY A 38 3.12 19.97 -1.55
C GLY A 38 1.89 19.54 -2.35
N CYS A 39 1.03 18.70 -1.76
CA CYS A 39 -0.19 18.21 -2.41
C CYS A 39 -1.34 17.98 -1.43
N ASN A 40 -1.06 17.54 -0.19
CA ASN A 40 -2.06 17.12 0.78
C ASN A 40 -2.90 15.89 0.32
N GLU A 41 -2.26 14.99 -0.46
CA GLU A 41 -2.89 13.76 -1.02
C GLU A 41 -2.01 12.51 -0.88
N GLY A 42 -0.84 12.61 -0.24
CA GLY A 42 0.10 11.49 -0.10
C GLY A 42 1.02 11.24 -1.32
N ASP A 43 0.85 11.98 -2.41
CA ASP A 43 1.62 11.73 -3.65
C ASP A 43 3.06 12.27 -3.64
N CYS A 44 3.30 13.45 -3.05
CA CYS A 44 4.56 14.15 -3.32
C CYS A 44 5.71 13.86 -2.34
N GLY A 45 5.42 13.31 -1.16
CA GLY A 45 6.41 13.06 -0.09
C GLY A 45 7.04 14.33 0.53
N ALA A 46 6.61 15.54 0.17
CA ALA A 46 7.13 16.78 0.77
C ALA A 46 6.88 16.86 2.29
N CYS A 47 5.84 16.14 2.75
CA CYS A 47 5.45 16.02 4.15
C CYS A 47 5.98 14.73 4.82
N THR A 48 6.98 14.04 4.24
CA THR A 48 7.51 12.82 4.87
C THR A 48 8.00 13.14 6.29
N VAL A 49 7.60 12.29 7.23
CA VAL A 49 8.14 12.21 8.59
C VAL A 49 8.57 10.77 8.87
N MET A 50 9.48 10.57 9.81
CA MET A 50 9.80 9.25 10.32
C MET A 50 8.92 8.95 11.54
N VAL A 51 8.29 7.78 11.56
CA VAL A 51 7.49 7.31 12.69
C VAL A 51 8.06 5.97 13.14
N THR A 52 8.37 5.87 14.43
CA THR A 52 8.92 4.67 15.06
C THR A 52 7.90 4.10 16.03
N ASP A 53 7.64 2.80 15.89
CA ASP A 53 6.85 2.00 16.83
C ASP A 53 7.58 0.72 17.22
N ALA A 54 6.87 -0.25 17.80
CA ALA A 54 7.44 -1.53 18.22
C ALA A 54 8.04 -2.36 17.07
N ASP A 55 7.59 -2.12 15.83
CA ASP A 55 8.06 -2.81 14.63
C ASP A 55 9.24 -2.08 13.96
N GLY A 56 9.66 -0.93 14.50
CA GLY A 56 10.77 -0.12 14.01
C GLY A 56 10.36 1.21 13.35
N ALA A 57 11.35 1.92 12.83
CA ALA A 57 11.15 3.21 12.16
C ALA A 57 10.62 3.02 10.73
N LYS A 58 9.68 3.86 10.31
CA LYS A 58 9.05 3.85 8.98
C LYS A 58 8.85 5.29 8.50
N ALA A 59 9.01 5.53 7.20
CA ALA A 59 8.71 6.83 6.59
C ALA A 59 7.21 6.89 6.28
N LEU A 60 6.52 7.96 6.67
CA LEU A 60 5.08 8.17 6.47
C LEU A 60 4.76 9.59 5.98
N ASN A 61 3.63 9.74 5.30
CA ASN A 61 3.13 11.03 4.84
C ASN A 61 2.29 11.72 5.93
N ALA A 62 2.76 12.84 6.47
CA ALA A 62 2.06 13.53 7.56
C ALA A 62 0.67 14.10 7.19
N CYS A 63 0.41 14.37 5.89
CA CYS A 63 -0.86 14.94 5.43
C CYS A 63 -2.05 13.97 5.51
N ILE A 64 -1.80 12.67 5.54
CA ILE A 64 -2.82 11.62 5.57
C ILE A 64 -2.63 10.71 6.78
N LEU A 65 -1.97 11.23 7.82
CA LEU A 65 -1.75 10.57 9.10
C LEU A 65 -2.47 11.38 10.18
N PHE A 66 -3.45 10.79 10.85
CA PHE A 66 -4.20 11.46 11.91
C PHE A 66 -3.50 11.33 13.25
N LEU A 67 -3.61 12.37 14.10
CA LEU A 67 -2.95 12.40 15.42
C LEU A 67 -3.24 11.14 16.28
N PRO A 68 -4.46 10.58 16.35
CA PRO A 68 -4.72 9.38 17.14
C PRO A 68 -3.88 8.15 16.75
N GLN A 69 -3.45 8.04 15.47
CA GLN A 69 -2.59 6.93 15.01
C GLN A 69 -1.18 6.99 15.62
N LEU A 70 -0.78 8.13 16.19
CA LEU A 70 0.55 8.36 16.77
C LEU A 70 0.62 8.02 18.26
N HIS A 71 -0.50 7.72 18.90
CA HIS A 71 -0.54 7.42 20.32
C HIS A 71 0.39 6.24 20.65
N GLY A 72 1.39 6.46 21.50
CA GLY A 72 2.42 5.47 21.86
C GLY A 72 3.56 5.31 20.86
N LYS A 73 3.72 6.22 19.90
CA LYS A 73 4.79 6.19 18.89
C LYS A 73 5.80 7.32 19.10
N ALA A 74 6.89 7.27 18.35
CA ALA A 74 7.82 8.38 18.20
C ALA A 74 7.76 8.95 16.78
N VAL A 75 7.82 10.27 16.66
CA VAL A 75 7.77 11.02 15.40
C VAL A 75 9.01 11.89 15.33
N ARG A 76 9.73 11.78 14.22
CA ARG A 76 10.85 12.67 13.88
C ARG A 76 10.55 13.43 12.61
N THR A 77 10.52 14.75 12.72
CA THR A 77 10.40 15.68 11.59
C THR A 77 11.79 16.08 11.11
N VAL A 78 11.88 16.84 10.01
CA VAL A 78 13.18 17.29 9.48
C VAL A 78 14.01 18.06 10.51
N GLU A 79 13.35 18.82 11.40
CA GLU A 79 13.97 19.59 12.48
C GLU A 79 14.62 18.69 13.53
N GLY A 80 14.11 17.46 13.69
CA GLY A 80 14.67 16.47 14.61
C GLY A 80 15.72 15.55 13.98
N ILE A 81 16.03 15.65 12.69
CA ILE A 81 17.03 14.77 12.06
C ILE A 81 18.46 15.12 12.49
N SER A 82 18.73 16.42 12.67
CA SER A 82 20.00 16.87 13.24
C SER A 82 20.11 16.53 14.72
N GLY A 83 21.33 16.28 15.19
CA GLY A 83 21.60 15.97 16.60
C GLY A 83 21.37 17.17 17.53
N PRO A 84 21.27 16.93 18.86
CA PRO A 84 21.00 17.98 19.85
C PRO A 84 21.98 19.17 19.82
N ASP A 85 23.24 18.91 19.44
CA ASP A 85 24.30 19.91 19.37
C ASP A 85 24.37 20.63 18.00
N GLY A 86 23.37 20.41 17.15
CA GLY A 86 23.33 20.93 15.77
C GLY A 86 24.14 20.10 14.76
N ALA A 87 24.67 18.95 15.18
CA ALA A 87 25.39 18.04 14.29
C ALA A 87 24.47 17.53 13.17
N LEU A 88 24.89 17.66 11.91
CA LEU A 88 24.14 17.15 10.77
C LEU A 88 24.15 15.62 10.76
N HIS A 89 23.02 15.03 10.43
CA HIS A 89 22.96 13.62 10.06
C HIS A 89 23.75 13.41 8.75
N PRO A 90 24.43 12.26 8.53
CA PRO A 90 25.20 11.99 7.30
C PRO A 90 24.43 12.30 6.01
N VAL A 91 23.16 11.90 5.93
CA VAL A 91 22.24 12.24 4.83
C VAL A 91 22.10 13.74 4.56
N GLN A 92 22.04 14.58 5.59
CA GLN A 92 21.97 16.04 5.40
C GLN A 92 23.27 16.59 4.80
N GLN A 93 24.42 16.10 5.29
CA GLN A 93 25.73 16.49 4.77
C GLN A 93 25.90 16.05 3.30
N ALA A 94 25.59 14.79 2.99
CA ALA A 94 25.69 14.27 1.63
C ALA A 94 24.78 15.02 0.64
N MET A 95 23.58 15.44 1.07
CA MET A 95 22.70 16.26 0.23
C MET A 95 23.29 17.62 -0.12
N VAL A 96 24.09 18.21 0.77
CA VAL A 96 24.86 19.43 0.49
C VAL A 96 25.98 19.13 -0.50
N ASP A 97 26.80 18.12 -0.20
CA ASP A 97 28.03 17.80 -0.94
C ASP A 97 27.75 17.35 -2.38
N HIS A 98 26.64 16.64 -2.60
CA HIS A 98 26.26 16.14 -3.93
C HIS A 98 25.26 17.04 -4.67
N HIS A 99 24.95 18.23 -4.14
CA HIS A 99 23.98 19.17 -4.70
C HIS A 99 22.58 18.56 -4.88
N GLY A 100 22.14 17.79 -3.89
CA GLY A 100 20.83 17.11 -3.86
C GLY A 100 19.63 18.05 -3.72
N ALA A 101 19.85 19.38 -3.70
CA ALA A 101 18.80 20.38 -3.61
C ALA A 101 19.05 21.56 -4.57
N GLN A 102 17.96 22.14 -5.07
CA GLN A 102 17.98 23.42 -5.80
C GLN A 102 17.02 24.41 -5.14
N CYS A 103 15.70 24.29 -5.36
CA CYS A 103 14.71 25.16 -4.71
C CYS A 103 14.52 24.87 -3.21
N GLY A 104 14.97 23.70 -2.74
CA GLY A 104 14.90 23.29 -1.34
C GLY A 104 13.53 22.79 -0.84
N PHE A 105 12.45 22.97 -1.60
CA PHE A 105 11.09 22.69 -1.09
C PHE A 105 10.85 21.21 -0.77
N CYS A 106 11.27 20.31 -1.65
CA CYS A 106 11.14 18.85 -1.45
C CYS A 106 12.19 18.28 -0.49
N THR A 107 13.25 19.03 -0.19
CA THR A 107 14.43 18.54 0.53
C THR A 107 14.08 17.98 1.91
N PRO A 108 13.22 18.61 2.75
CA PRO A 108 12.81 18.02 4.02
C PRO A 108 12.25 16.61 3.91
N GLY A 109 11.36 16.38 2.94
CA GLY A 109 10.75 15.08 2.71
C GLY A 109 11.78 14.03 2.28
N PHE A 110 12.70 14.40 1.38
CA PHE A 110 13.81 13.54 0.97
C PHE A 110 14.73 13.20 2.16
N ILE A 111 15.11 14.18 2.97
CA ILE A 111 15.96 13.97 4.16
C ILE A 111 15.29 12.97 5.12
N ALA A 112 13.99 13.12 5.40
CA ALA A 112 13.27 12.20 6.28
C ALA A 112 13.22 10.77 5.70
N SER A 113 12.94 10.61 4.40
CA SER A 113 12.94 9.29 3.74
C SER A 113 14.33 8.64 3.76
N MET A 114 15.37 9.37 3.37
CA MET A 114 16.75 8.86 3.34
C MET A 114 17.29 8.56 4.75
N ALA A 115 17.00 9.40 5.74
CA ALA A 115 17.41 9.13 7.12
C ALA A 115 16.72 7.89 7.69
N THR A 116 15.45 7.66 7.34
CA THR A 116 14.74 6.42 7.69
C THR A 116 15.37 5.21 7.01
N GLY A 117 15.62 5.29 5.70
CA GLY A 117 16.29 4.21 4.95
C GLY A 117 17.69 3.90 5.48
N HIS A 118 18.47 4.94 5.83
CA HIS A 118 19.78 4.80 6.46
C HIS A 118 19.70 4.09 7.82
N LEU A 119 18.75 4.47 8.68
CA LEU A 119 18.51 3.79 9.96
C LEU A 119 18.13 2.32 9.78
N GLN A 120 17.43 1.98 8.70
CA GLN A 120 17.05 0.61 8.35
C GLN A 120 18.14 -0.17 7.60
N GLY A 121 19.22 0.48 7.17
CA GLY A 121 20.26 -0.12 6.32
C GLY A 121 19.79 -0.45 4.89
N ARG A 122 18.81 0.30 4.36
CA ARG A 122 18.25 0.09 3.01
C ARG A 122 19.10 0.78 1.93
N SER A 123 19.30 0.09 0.80
CA SER A 123 20.10 0.54 -0.35
C SER A 123 19.32 0.59 -1.68
N ASP A 124 18.06 0.20 -1.67
CA ASP A 124 17.13 0.22 -2.82
C ASP A 124 16.49 1.61 -2.96
N HIS A 125 17.33 2.59 -3.27
CA HIS A 125 16.96 4.01 -3.23
C HIS A 125 15.82 4.39 -4.18
N ASP A 126 15.68 3.72 -5.33
CA ASP A 126 14.59 3.98 -6.26
C ASP A 126 13.21 3.70 -5.61
N ASP A 127 13.10 2.61 -4.85
CA ASP A 127 11.86 2.24 -4.15
C ASP A 127 11.61 3.11 -2.92
N VAL A 128 12.65 3.34 -2.11
CA VAL A 128 12.58 4.18 -0.90
C VAL A 128 12.20 5.62 -1.24
N LEU A 129 12.65 6.13 -2.38
CA LEU A 129 12.46 7.53 -2.79
C LEU A 129 11.36 7.73 -3.84
N ALA A 130 10.72 6.67 -4.35
CA ALA A 130 9.65 6.76 -5.35
C ALA A 130 8.53 7.74 -4.93
N GLY A 131 8.23 7.82 -3.64
CA GLY A 131 7.23 8.72 -3.05
C GLY A 131 7.66 10.16 -2.85
N ASN A 132 8.92 10.51 -3.14
CA ASN A 132 9.46 11.86 -2.98
C ASN A 132 9.66 12.49 -4.36
N LEU A 133 8.80 13.46 -4.70
CA LEU A 133 8.87 14.11 -6.01
C LEU A 133 9.80 15.32 -5.99
N CYS A 134 10.74 15.35 -6.93
CA CYS A 134 11.58 16.51 -7.19
C CYS A 134 11.40 17.01 -8.63
N ARG A 135 11.14 18.31 -8.80
CA ARG A 135 10.99 18.92 -10.12
C ARG A 135 12.24 19.63 -10.65
N CYS A 136 13.25 19.82 -9.80
CA CYS A 136 14.41 20.66 -10.11
C CYS A 136 15.67 19.86 -10.43
N THR A 137 15.98 18.84 -9.62
CA THR A 137 17.31 18.20 -9.60
C THR A 137 17.54 17.15 -10.67
N GLY A 138 16.47 16.59 -11.23
CA GLY A 138 16.56 15.41 -12.11
C GLY A 138 16.94 14.12 -11.37
N TYR A 139 16.78 14.06 -10.03
CA TYR A 139 16.99 12.92 -9.13
C TYR A 139 18.44 12.42 -8.98
N ALA A 140 19.25 12.38 -10.04
CA ALA A 140 20.63 11.89 -10.00
C ALA A 140 21.51 12.42 -8.85
N PRO A 141 21.52 13.73 -8.49
CA PRO A 141 22.30 14.20 -7.34
C PRO A 141 21.77 13.70 -5.98
N ILE A 142 20.48 13.41 -5.88
CA ILE A 142 19.86 12.88 -4.65
C ILE A 142 20.25 11.41 -4.47
N VAL A 143 20.20 10.62 -5.54
CA VAL A 143 20.64 9.22 -5.51
C VAL A 143 22.12 9.12 -5.11
N ARG A 144 22.99 9.95 -5.72
CA ARG A 144 24.41 10.05 -5.31
C ARG A 144 24.57 10.37 -3.82
N ALA A 145 23.75 11.26 -3.27
CA ALA A 145 23.78 11.58 -1.85
C ALA A 145 23.35 10.40 -0.97
N ALA A 146 22.32 9.66 -1.37
CA ALA A 146 21.85 8.47 -0.64
C ALA A 146 22.93 7.37 -0.64
N GLU A 147 23.51 7.06 -1.80
CA GLU A 147 24.59 6.07 -1.95
C GLU A 147 25.82 6.43 -1.10
N ALA A 148 26.22 7.70 -1.10
CA ALA A 148 27.35 8.18 -0.32
C ALA A 148 27.15 8.05 1.21
N THR A 149 25.92 7.82 1.67
CA THR A 149 25.60 7.68 3.09
C THR A 149 25.53 6.22 3.56
N ALA A 150 25.54 5.25 2.64
CA ALA A 150 25.27 3.84 2.96
C ALA A 150 26.22 3.26 4.01
N ASP A 151 27.49 3.66 4.00
CA ASP A 151 28.52 3.17 4.92
C ASP A 151 28.73 4.07 6.16
N ALA A 152 28.02 5.19 6.26
CA ALA A 152 28.14 6.08 7.41
C ALA A 152 27.53 5.42 8.66
N PRO A 153 28.08 5.63 9.86
CA PRO A 153 27.44 5.15 11.07
C PRO A 153 26.11 5.89 11.30
N VAL A 154 25.06 5.13 11.63
CA VAL A 154 23.78 5.70 12.05
C VAL A 154 24.00 6.47 13.36
N PRO A 155 23.65 7.77 13.42
CA PRO A 155 23.86 8.54 14.63
C PRO A 155 23.03 8.05 15.82
N PRO A 156 23.58 7.98 17.04
CA PRO A 156 22.88 7.42 18.20
C PRO A 156 21.56 8.12 18.53
N TRP A 157 21.45 9.42 18.27
CA TRP A 157 20.24 10.22 18.55
C TRP A 157 19.05 9.86 17.66
N MET A 158 19.24 9.08 16.60
CA MET A 158 18.15 8.59 15.74
C MET A 158 17.37 7.43 16.37
N ASN A 159 17.88 6.84 17.45
CA ASN A 159 17.24 5.74 18.16
C ASN A 159 16.26 6.27 19.22
N ASP A 160 15.01 6.48 18.81
CA ASP A 160 13.94 6.92 19.70
C ASP A 160 13.44 5.78 20.61
N SER A 161 13.19 6.10 21.88
CA SER A 161 12.48 5.20 22.82
C SER A 161 11.01 5.60 22.87
N VAL A 162 10.13 4.72 22.37
CA VAL A 162 8.69 5.01 22.31
C VAL A 162 8.07 5.09 23.72
N PRO A 163 7.14 6.03 23.97
CA PRO A 163 6.54 6.18 25.29
C PRO A 163 5.55 5.05 25.58
N GLN A 164 5.50 4.60 26.83
CA GLN A 164 4.42 3.74 27.31
C GLN A 164 3.17 4.60 27.56
N VAL A 165 2.03 4.14 27.07
CA VAL A 165 0.76 4.89 27.07
C VAL A 165 -0.42 3.97 27.37
N GLU A 166 -1.49 4.53 27.91
CA GLU A 166 -2.70 3.77 28.27
C GLU A 166 -3.56 3.43 27.04
N ALA A 167 -4.44 2.44 27.19
CA ALA A 167 -5.45 2.12 26.20
C ALA A 167 -6.45 3.28 26.05
N GLN A 168 -7.02 3.43 24.84
CA GLN A 168 -7.97 4.50 24.53
C GLN A 168 -9.22 3.92 23.85
N PRO A 169 -10.44 4.38 24.16
CA PRO A 169 -11.69 3.80 23.63
C PRO A 169 -11.85 3.82 22.10
N TYR A 170 -11.17 4.74 21.41
CA TYR A 170 -11.23 4.92 19.95
C TYR A 170 -10.17 4.12 19.19
N GLY A 171 -9.36 3.33 19.90
CA GLY A 171 -8.35 2.45 19.32
C GLY A 171 -8.39 1.11 20.06
N PRO A 172 -9.42 0.28 19.83
CA PRO A 172 -9.59 -0.99 20.52
C PRO A 172 -8.35 -1.87 20.34
N GLU A 173 -7.97 -2.58 21.40
CA GLU A 173 -6.73 -3.37 21.42
C GLU A 173 -6.98 -4.83 21.02
N THR A 174 -8.22 -5.29 21.14
CA THR A 174 -8.65 -6.65 20.81
C THR A 174 -9.70 -6.67 19.71
N LEU A 175 -9.82 -7.81 19.02
CA LEU A 175 -10.81 -7.96 17.97
C LEU A 175 -12.24 -8.02 18.51
N ASP A 176 -12.44 -8.57 19.70
CA ASP A 176 -13.75 -8.68 20.34
C ASP A 176 -14.31 -7.29 20.69
N GLU A 177 -13.50 -6.44 21.33
CA GLU A 177 -13.87 -5.05 21.62
C GLU A 177 -14.25 -4.27 20.36
N LEU A 178 -13.48 -4.44 19.29
CA LEU A 178 -13.75 -3.78 18.01
C LEU A 178 -15.04 -4.30 17.37
N ALA A 179 -15.28 -5.61 17.38
CA ALA A 179 -16.46 -6.23 16.78
C ALA A 179 -17.74 -5.82 17.51
N ASP A 180 -17.73 -5.81 18.84
CA ASP A 180 -18.86 -5.35 19.67
C ASP A 180 -19.12 -3.86 19.47
N TRP A 181 -18.06 -3.05 19.49
CA TRP A 181 -18.19 -1.62 19.27
C TRP A 181 -18.73 -1.29 17.88
N TYR A 182 -18.25 -1.97 16.83
CA TYR A 182 -18.68 -1.67 15.47
C TYR A 182 -20.10 -2.18 15.17
N ALA A 183 -20.50 -3.31 15.76
CA ALA A 183 -21.89 -3.77 15.70
C ALA A 183 -22.86 -2.78 16.36
N ALA A 184 -22.44 -2.13 17.46
CA ALA A 184 -23.22 -1.09 18.13
C ALA A 184 -23.20 0.28 17.39
N HIS A 185 -22.22 0.50 16.52
CA HIS A 185 -22.02 1.75 15.78
C HIS A 185 -21.82 1.48 14.28
N PRO A 186 -22.83 0.94 13.58
CA PRO A 186 -22.67 0.44 12.21
C PRO A 186 -22.32 1.54 11.20
N ASP A 187 -22.64 2.80 11.50
CA ASP A 187 -22.34 3.98 10.67
C ASP A 187 -20.96 4.59 10.95
N ALA A 188 -20.20 4.03 11.90
CA ALA A 188 -18.86 4.52 12.22
C ALA A 188 -17.88 4.33 11.06
N THR A 189 -16.93 5.26 10.93
CA THR A 189 -15.84 5.14 9.97
C THR A 189 -14.66 4.42 10.62
N LEU A 190 -14.35 3.22 10.15
CA LEU A 190 -13.14 2.51 10.54
C LEU A 190 -11.93 3.06 9.80
N ILE A 191 -10.86 3.36 10.54
CA ILE A 191 -9.62 3.95 10.02
C ILE A 191 -8.45 3.03 10.34
N ALA A 192 -7.91 2.38 9.30
CA ALA A 192 -6.67 1.62 9.40
C ALA A 192 -5.45 2.53 9.13
N GLY A 193 -4.99 2.52 7.88
CA GLY A 193 -3.87 3.34 7.41
C GLY A 193 -4.20 4.79 7.06
N ALA A 194 -5.50 5.12 6.96
CA ALA A 194 -6.01 6.43 6.52
C ALA A 194 -5.57 6.88 5.11
N THR A 195 -4.98 6.02 4.28
CA THR A 195 -4.46 6.42 2.96
C THR A 195 -5.55 6.75 1.93
N ASP A 196 -6.76 6.21 2.09
CA ASP A 196 -7.95 6.62 1.34
C ASP A 196 -8.80 7.63 2.16
N VAL A 197 -9.11 7.29 3.42
CA VAL A 197 -9.96 8.10 4.30
C VAL A 197 -9.38 9.49 4.56
N GLY A 198 -8.05 9.63 4.61
CA GLY A 198 -7.37 10.92 4.71
C GLY A 198 -7.81 11.88 3.63
N LEU A 199 -7.98 11.40 2.38
CA LEU A 199 -8.44 12.21 1.26
C LEU A 199 -9.89 12.67 1.39
N TRP A 200 -10.72 11.95 2.16
CA TRP A 200 -12.08 12.40 2.45
C TRP A 200 -12.05 13.68 3.28
N VAL A 201 -11.12 13.78 4.23
CA VAL A 201 -10.93 14.97 5.06
C VAL A 201 -10.20 16.05 4.28
N THR A 202 -9.07 15.73 3.65
CA THR A 202 -8.18 16.75 3.07
C THR A 202 -8.65 17.28 1.72
N LYS A 203 -9.30 16.44 0.89
CA LYS A 203 -9.73 16.81 -0.46
C LYS A 203 -11.22 16.94 -0.62
N GLN A 204 -11.97 16.06 0.04
CA GLN A 204 -13.43 16.13 -0.01
C GLN A 204 -14.00 17.01 1.10
N LEU A 205 -13.16 17.50 2.03
CA LEU A 205 -13.55 18.38 3.14
C LEU A 205 -14.69 17.79 3.97
N ARG A 206 -14.72 16.46 4.09
CA ARG A 206 -15.72 15.74 4.89
C ARG A 206 -15.34 15.76 6.35
N ASP A 207 -16.36 15.92 7.18
CA ASP A 207 -16.27 15.67 8.62
C ASP A 207 -16.63 14.21 8.92
N LEU A 208 -15.87 13.59 9.83
CA LEU A 208 -16.04 12.18 10.22
C LEU A 208 -16.33 12.13 11.73
N PRO A 209 -17.60 12.21 12.14
CA PRO A 209 -17.97 12.44 13.54
C PRO A 209 -17.73 11.23 14.44
N GLN A 210 -17.79 10.01 13.89
CA GLN A 210 -17.60 8.77 14.64
C GLN A 210 -16.57 7.89 13.94
N VAL A 211 -15.41 7.74 14.59
CA VAL A 211 -14.27 6.99 14.05
C VAL A 211 -13.73 5.97 15.03
N ALA A 212 -13.17 4.88 14.51
CA ALA A 212 -12.35 3.93 15.28
C ALA A 212 -11.07 3.60 14.51
N PHE A 213 -9.95 3.62 15.23
CA PHE A 213 -8.62 3.38 14.69
C PHE A 213 -8.20 1.92 14.89
N LEU A 214 -7.89 1.23 13.79
CA LEU A 214 -7.64 -0.22 13.82
C LEU A 214 -6.19 -0.59 14.16
N ASN A 215 -5.28 0.38 14.17
CA ASN A 215 -3.83 0.13 14.27
C ASN A 215 -3.36 -0.40 15.63
N ARG A 216 -4.24 -0.44 16.65
CA ARG A 216 -3.95 -1.02 17.98
C ARG A 216 -4.51 -2.43 18.17
N CYS A 217 -5.41 -2.89 17.29
CA CYS A 217 -5.97 -4.22 17.36
C CYS A 217 -4.93 -5.26 16.92
N LYS A 218 -4.34 -5.98 17.87
CA LYS A 218 -3.17 -6.84 17.62
C LYS A 218 -3.53 -8.00 16.70
N GLU A 219 -4.71 -8.57 16.87
CA GLU A 219 -5.22 -9.71 16.10
C GLU A 219 -5.46 -9.36 14.62
N LEU A 220 -5.69 -8.09 14.30
CA LEU A 220 -5.78 -7.62 12.91
C LEU A 220 -4.40 -7.33 12.29
N ARG A 221 -3.31 -7.29 13.07
CA ARG A 221 -1.94 -7.08 12.56
C ARG A 221 -1.16 -8.38 12.35
N GLY A 222 -1.73 -9.53 12.69
CA GLY A 222 -1.05 -10.82 12.63
C GLY A 222 -0.87 -11.36 11.21
N ILE A 223 0.27 -12.03 10.98
CA ILE A 223 0.52 -12.87 9.80
C ILE A 223 0.76 -14.29 10.30
N THR A 224 -0.08 -15.24 9.88
CA THR A 224 0.10 -16.67 10.22
C THR A 224 0.35 -17.48 8.96
N GLN A 225 1.36 -18.34 8.97
CA GLN A 225 1.73 -19.15 7.82
C GLN A 225 1.72 -20.63 8.18
N THR A 226 1.17 -21.46 7.30
CA THR A 226 1.29 -22.91 7.32
C THR A 226 2.01 -23.37 6.05
N ASP A 227 2.22 -24.69 5.91
CA ASP A 227 2.73 -25.27 4.66
C ASP A 227 1.77 -25.08 3.47
N LYS A 228 0.50 -24.76 3.74
CA LYS A 228 -0.57 -24.69 2.73
C LYS A 228 -1.12 -23.30 2.50
N THR A 229 -1.13 -22.44 3.51
CA THR A 229 -1.81 -21.13 3.48
C THR A 229 -0.98 -20.03 4.14
N ILE A 230 -1.26 -18.80 3.75
CA ILE A 230 -0.88 -17.58 4.45
C ILE A 230 -2.16 -16.85 4.83
N HIS A 231 -2.25 -16.44 6.09
CA HIS A 231 -3.34 -15.65 6.65
C HIS A 231 -2.82 -14.26 7.00
N PHE A 232 -3.42 -13.24 6.41
CA PHE A 232 -3.13 -11.84 6.71
C PHE A 232 -4.29 -11.22 7.49
N GLY A 233 -4.00 -10.66 8.66
CA GLY A 233 -4.94 -9.77 9.34
C GLY A 233 -5.23 -8.50 8.53
N ALA A 234 -6.43 -7.96 8.68
CA ALA A 234 -6.90 -6.82 7.90
C ALA A 234 -6.06 -5.55 8.07
N ALA A 235 -5.39 -5.40 9.22
CA ALA A 235 -4.52 -4.26 9.53
C ALA A 235 -3.03 -4.53 9.24
N VAL A 236 -2.69 -5.65 8.60
CA VAL A 236 -1.34 -5.88 8.06
C VAL A 236 -1.09 -4.87 6.94
N THR A 237 0.03 -4.14 7.06
CA THR A 237 0.45 -3.12 6.10
C THR A 237 0.95 -3.71 4.80
N MET A 238 0.91 -2.94 3.71
CA MET A 238 1.40 -3.44 2.43
C MET A 238 2.91 -3.71 2.43
N THR A 239 3.69 -3.01 3.25
CA THR A 239 5.11 -3.32 3.49
C THR A 239 5.28 -4.71 4.15
N GLU A 240 4.45 -5.03 5.15
CA GLU A 240 4.48 -6.33 5.81
C GLU A 240 4.00 -7.46 4.87
N VAL A 241 2.97 -7.20 4.05
CA VAL A 241 2.54 -8.12 2.98
C VAL A 241 3.70 -8.41 2.03
N LEU A 242 4.35 -7.36 1.49
CA LEU A 242 5.47 -7.48 0.56
C LEU A 242 6.58 -8.38 1.12
N ALA A 243 6.99 -8.14 2.36
CA ALA A 243 8.01 -8.93 3.04
C ALA A 243 7.60 -10.40 3.21
N ALA A 244 6.32 -10.67 3.53
CA ALA A 244 5.81 -12.01 3.76
C ALA A 244 5.65 -12.85 2.49
N ILE A 245 5.34 -12.23 1.35
CA ILE A 245 5.07 -12.94 0.08
C ILE A 245 6.27 -13.06 -0.84
N GLY A 246 7.32 -12.24 -0.67
CA GLY A 246 8.41 -12.06 -1.64
C GLY A 246 9.00 -13.34 -2.21
N LYS A 247 9.18 -14.35 -1.36
CA LYS A 247 9.74 -15.65 -1.75
C LYS A 247 8.74 -16.56 -2.46
N ASP A 248 7.51 -16.60 -1.98
CA ASP A 248 6.53 -17.60 -2.42
C ASP A 248 5.66 -17.11 -3.59
N HIS A 249 5.51 -15.78 -3.73
CA HIS A 249 4.71 -15.13 -4.76
C HIS A 249 5.46 -13.92 -5.36
N PRO A 250 6.59 -14.12 -6.05
CA PRO A 250 7.45 -13.03 -6.51
C PRO A 250 6.75 -12.05 -7.46
N SER A 251 5.82 -12.50 -8.30
CA SER A 251 5.07 -11.60 -9.19
C SER A 251 4.06 -10.73 -8.43
N TYR A 252 3.45 -11.26 -7.36
CA TYR A 252 2.60 -10.45 -6.47
C TYR A 252 3.45 -9.47 -5.65
N ALA A 253 4.65 -9.88 -5.23
CA ALA A 253 5.61 -8.99 -4.58
C ALA A 253 5.99 -7.80 -5.48
N GLU A 254 6.27 -8.02 -6.77
CA GLU A 254 6.52 -6.93 -7.73
C GLU A 254 5.31 -6.00 -7.90
N LEU A 255 4.08 -6.57 -7.89
CA LEU A 255 2.88 -5.74 -7.89
C LEU A 255 2.82 -4.84 -6.65
N ILE A 256 3.15 -5.37 -5.46
CA ILE A 256 3.15 -4.60 -4.21
C ILE A 256 4.30 -3.60 -4.15
N ARG A 257 5.49 -3.90 -4.69
CA ARG A 257 6.58 -2.94 -4.82
C ARG A 257 6.12 -1.66 -5.55
N ARG A 258 5.22 -1.82 -6.53
CA ARG A 258 4.60 -0.71 -7.28
C ARG A 258 3.26 -0.23 -6.71
N TYR A 259 2.84 -0.70 -5.54
CA TYR A 259 1.64 -0.23 -4.84
C TYR A 259 1.96 1.08 -4.11
N GLY A 260 1.34 2.19 -4.54
CA GLY A 260 1.61 3.50 -3.97
C GLY A 260 3.11 3.84 -3.96
N SER A 261 3.54 4.53 -2.91
CA SER A 261 4.96 4.70 -2.55
C SER A 261 5.29 3.93 -1.27
N GLU A 262 6.58 3.88 -0.90
CA GLU A 262 7.01 3.29 0.38
C GLU A 262 6.26 3.89 1.57
N GLN A 263 6.07 5.22 1.59
CA GLN A 263 5.34 5.92 2.64
C GLN A 263 3.87 5.52 2.71
N VAL A 264 3.24 5.26 1.56
CA VAL A 264 1.87 4.75 1.50
C VAL A 264 1.83 3.29 1.94
N ARG A 265 2.77 2.44 1.50
CA ARG A 265 2.82 1.02 1.89
C ARG A 265 3.01 0.80 3.37
N ASN A 266 3.78 1.67 4.02
CA ASN A 266 4.03 1.65 5.45
C ASN A 266 2.77 1.94 6.29
N ALA A 267 1.71 2.52 5.70
CA ALA A 267 0.44 2.80 6.37
C ALA A 267 -0.74 1.99 5.81
N ALA A 268 -0.86 1.90 4.49
CA ALA A 268 -1.95 1.21 3.80
C ALA A 268 -2.00 -0.26 4.21
N THR A 269 -3.21 -0.78 4.42
CA THR A 269 -3.42 -2.15 4.89
C THR A 269 -4.15 -2.98 3.85
N ILE A 270 -3.90 -4.30 3.85
CA ILE A 270 -4.55 -5.22 2.91
C ILE A 270 -6.07 -5.25 3.09
N GLY A 271 -6.56 -5.23 4.34
CA GLY A 271 -7.98 -5.17 4.65
C GLY A 271 -8.60 -3.84 4.27
N GLY A 272 -7.90 -2.72 4.51
CA GLY A 272 -8.33 -1.41 4.04
C GLY A 272 -8.45 -1.34 2.52
N ASN A 273 -7.50 -1.93 1.79
CA ASN A 273 -7.54 -1.97 0.33
C ASN A 273 -8.74 -2.78 -0.20
N ILE A 274 -9.05 -3.92 0.42
CA ILE A 274 -10.24 -4.73 0.08
C ILE A 274 -11.52 -3.97 0.44
N ALA A 275 -11.61 -3.46 1.67
CA ALA A 275 -12.80 -2.79 2.21
C ALA A 275 -13.13 -1.46 1.51
N ASN A 276 -12.14 -0.80 0.89
CA ASN A 276 -12.36 0.37 0.04
C ASN A 276 -13.16 0.03 -1.22
N GLY A 277 -13.08 -1.21 -1.72
CA GLY A 277 -13.93 -1.68 -2.81
C GLY A 277 -13.67 -1.00 -4.16
N SER A 278 -12.50 -0.40 -4.34
CA SER A 278 -12.17 0.33 -5.57
C SER A 278 -11.90 -0.62 -6.74
N PRO A 279 -12.49 -0.39 -7.94
CA PRO A 279 -12.26 -1.23 -9.12
C PRO A 279 -10.82 -1.21 -9.63
N ILE A 280 -10.04 -0.21 -9.22
CA ILE A 280 -8.64 -0.01 -9.61
C ILE A 280 -7.67 -0.38 -8.48
N GLY A 281 -8.15 -0.99 -7.39
CA GLY A 281 -7.30 -1.56 -6.36
C GLY A 281 -6.42 -2.67 -6.92
N ASP A 282 -5.12 -2.64 -6.64
CA ASP A 282 -4.16 -3.60 -7.20
C ASP A 282 -4.23 -4.98 -6.51
N ASN A 283 -4.58 -5.07 -5.21
CA ASN A 283 -4.59 -6.36 -4.50
C ASN A 283 -5.73 -7.29 -4.93
N PRO A 284 -7.00 -6.85 -5.06
CA PRO A 284 -8.09 -7.76 -5.32
C PRO A 284 -7.88 -8.64 -6.56
N PRO A 285 -7.43 -8.13 -7.73
CA PRO A 285 -7.14 -9.00 -8.87
C PRO A 285 -6.11 -10.11 -8.57
N ALA A 286 -5.03 -9.79 -7.86
CA ALA A 286 -4.00 -10.77 -7.51
C ALA A 286 -4.52 -11.83 -6.54
N LEU A 287 -5.26 -11.40 -5.51
CA LEU A 287 -5.87 -12.27 -4.52
C LEU A 287 -6.95 -13.17 -5.13
N ILE A 288 -7.79 -12.64 -6.02
CA ILE A 288 -8.80 -13.41 -6.78
C ILE A 288 -8.11 -14.43 -7.68
N ALA A 289 -7.05 -14.07 -8.40
CA ALA A 289 -6.31 -15.01 -9.26
C ALA A 289 -5.65 -16.16 -8.46
N MET A 290 -5.26 -15.91 -7.21
CA MET A 290 -4.81 -16.96 -6.28
C MET A 290 -5.94 -17.75 -5.63
N GLY A 291 -7.18 -17.28 -5.74
CA GLY A 291 -8.33 -17.89 -5.09
C GLY A 291 -8.38 -17.67 -3.59
N ALA A 292 -8.06 -16.45 -3.16
CA ALA A 292 -8.12 -16.06 -1.76
C ALA A 292 -9.55 -16.12 -1.19
N THR A 293 -9.62 -16.42 0.10
CA THR A 293 -10.85 -16.40 0.91
C THR A 293 -10.83 -15.18 1.82
N LEU A 294 -11.88 -14.37 1.76
CA LEU A 294 -12.11 -13.24 2.64
C LEU A 294 -12.86 -13.68 3.89
N HIS A 295 -12.48 -13.13 5.05
CA HIS A 295 -13.11 -13.38 6.34
C HIS A 295 -13.72 -12.09 6.87
N LEU A 296 -14.99 -12.17 7.28
CA LEU A 296 -15.78 -11.07 7.80
C LEU A 296 -16.30 -11.42 9.20
N ARG A 297 -16.51 -10.41 10.05
CA ARG A 297 -17.05 -10.58 11.40
C ARG A 297 -18.05 -9.49 11.76
N HIS A 298 -19.15 -9.87 12.38
CA HIS A 298 -20.16 -8.99 12.97
C HIS A 298 -20.49 -9.49 14.39
N GLY A 299 -20.03 -8.77 15.43
CA GLY A 299 -20.11 -9.25 16.81
C GLY A 299 -19.48 -10.64 16.94
N ASP A 300 -20.24 -11.62 17.43
CA ASP A 300 -19.79 -13.03 17.55
C ASP A 300 -19.92 -13.84 16.26
N MET A 301 -20.59 -13.33 15.23
CA MET A 301 -20.81 -14.05 13.98
C MET A 301 -19.64 -13.83 13.02
N THR A 302 -19.17 -14.91 12.40
CA THR A 302 -18.15 -14.87 11.35
C THR A 302 -18.70 -15.48 10.06
N ARG A 303 -18.25 -14.97 8.92
CA ARG A 303 -18.49 -15.60 7.62
C ARG A 303 -17.25 -15.50 6.75
N GLU A 304 -17.13 -16.46 5.83
CA GLU A 304 -16.07 -16.50 4.84
C GLU A 304 -16.65 -16.66 3.43
N MET A 305 -15.94 -16.13 2.44
CA MET A 305 -16.36 -16.20 1.03
C MET A 305 -15.14 -16.11 0.10
N PRO A 306 -15.23 -16.63 -1.14
CA PRO A 306 -14.29 -16.26 -2.20
C PRO A 306 -14.20 -14.73 -2.32
N LEU A 307 -13.00 -14.19 -2.41
CA LEU A 307 -12.80 -12.73 -2.39
C LEU A 307 -13.57 -12.01 -3.50
N GLU A 308 -13.69 -12.60 -4.69
CA GLU A 308 -14.43 -12.02 -5.81
C GLU A 308 -15.91 -11.77 -5.50
N ASP A 309 -16.53 -12.59 -4.62
CA ASP A 309 -17.94 -12.49 -4.30
C ASP A 309 -18.24 -11.31 -3.35
N PHE A 310 -17.21 -10.70 -2.75
CA PHE A 310 -17.34 -9.52 -1.91
C PHE A 310 -17.69 -8.26 -2.71
N PHE A 311 -17.34 -8.18 -4.00
CA PHE A 311 -17.53 -6.98 -4.82
C PHE A 311 -18.79 -7.11 -5.68
N ILE A 312 -19.90 -6.52 -5.22
CA ILE A 312 -21.21 -6.65 -5.87
C ILE A 312 -21.35 -5.71 -7.06
N ASP A 313 -21.02 -4.43 -6.87
CA ASP A 313 -21.12 -3.39 -7.88
C ASP A 313 -20.14 -2.24 -7.55
N TYR A 314 -19.99 -1.28 -8.46
CA TYR A 314 -19.18 -0.09 -8.22
C TYR A 314 -19.64 0.65 -6.97
N GLY A 315 -18.76 0.75 -5.98
CA GLY A 315 -19.06 1.38 -4.69
C GLY A 315 -19.99 0.56 -3.79
N LYS A 316 -20.24 -0.72 -4.09
CA LYS A 316 -21.07 -1.62 -3.27
C LYS A 316 -20.40 -2.96 -3.04
N GLN A 317 -20.25 -3.34 -1.78
CA GLN A 317 -19.68 -4.61 -1.35
C GLN A 317 -20.71 -5.44 -0.57
N ASP A 318 -20.49 -6.75 -0.49
CA ASP A 318 -21.21 -7.63 0.43
C ASP A 318 -20.67 -7.45 1.85
N ARG A 319 -21.02 -6.31 2.47
CA ARG A 319 -20.69 -6.00 3.86
C ARG A 319 -21.94 -5.56 4.61
N ALA A 320 -22.33 -6.31 5.63
CA ALA A 320 -23.46 -5.92 6.46
C ALA A 320 -23.11 -4.68 7.32
N PRO A 321 -24.09 -3.85 7.71
CA PRO A 321 -23.86 -2.77 8.67
C PRO A 321 -23.23 -3.33 9.96
N GLY A 322 -22.14 -2.73 10.45
CA GLY A 322 -21.41 -3.21 11.63
C GLY A 322 -20.52 -4.44 11.41
N GLU A 323 -20.36 -4.89 10.15
CA GLU A 323 -19.49 -6.02 9.80
C GLU A 323 -18.10 -5.54 9.32
N LEU A 324 -17.05 -6.12 9.88
CA LEU A 324 -15.66 -5.78 9.58
C LEU A 324 -14.94 -6.88 8.79
N VAL A 325 -13.99 -6.46 7.95
CA VAL A 325 -13.00 -7.35 7.34
C VAL A 325 -11.97 -7.73 8.42
N THR A 326 -11.78 -9.02 8.66
CA THR A 326 -10.85 -9.53 9.69
C THR A 326 -9.57 -10.07 9.09
N TYR A 327 -9.68 -10.96 8.10
CA TYR A 327 -8.54 -11.63 7.48
C TYR A 327 -8.76 -11.87 5.99
N VAL A 328 -7.66 -12.05 5.27
CA VAL A 328 -7.65 -12.71 3.97
C VAL A 328 -6.69 -13.90 4.00
N THR A 329 -7.15 -15.02 3.47
CA THR A 329 -6.39 -16.27 3.40
C THR A 329 -6.06 -16.57 1.95
N LEU A 330 -4.80 -16.86 1.65
CA LEU A 330 -4.34 -17.22 0.31
C LEU A 330 -3.46 -18.48 0.35
N PRO A 331 -3.35 -19.24 -0.75
CA PRO A 331 -2.48 -20.41 -0.80
C PRO A 331 -1.02 -20.03 -0.59
N LYS A 332 -0.28 -20.88 0.14
CA LYS A 332 1.15 -20.66 0.42
C LYS A 332 1.98 -20.53 -0.85
N LYS A 333 1.59 -21.20 -1.93
CA LYS A 333 2.26 -21.14 -3.24
C LYS A 333 1.26 -21.08 -4.37
N ALA A 334 1.54 -20.20 -5.34
CA ALA A 334 0.86 -20.14 -6.63
C ALA A 334 1.91 -19.90 -7.72
N PRO A 335 2.70 -20.92 -8.11
CA PRO A 335 3.88 -20.72 -8.96
C PRO A 335 3.56 -20.22 -10.38
N ALA A 336 2.35 -20.48 -10.86
CA ALA A 336 1.85 -19.98 -12.13
C ALA A 336 1.27 -18.56 -12.03
N LEU A 337 1.21 -17.94 -10.86
CA LEU A 337 0.72 -16.58 -10.72
C LEU A 337 1.64 -15.59 -11.45
N ARG A 338 1.05 -14.74 -12.27
CA ARG A 338 1.67 -13.51 -12.77
C ARG A 338 0.72 -12.34 -12.60
N CYS A 339 1.26 -11.22 -12.15
CA CYS A 339 0.58 -9.96 -11.92
C CYS A 339 1.21 -8.88 -12.81
N TYR A 340 0.40 -8.21 -13.61
CA TYR A 340 0.86 -7.15 -14.51
C TYR A 340 0.09 -5.87 -14.25
N LYS A 341 0.84 -4.82 -13.85
CA LYS A 341 0.33 -3.47 -13.62
C LYS A 341 0.72 -2.55 -14.76
N ILE A 342 -0.29 -1.97 -15.41
CA ILE A 342 -0.13 -1.03 -16.52
C ILE A 342 -0.68 0.33 -16.11
N SER A 343 0.20 1.34 -16.16
CA SER A 343 -0.03 2.71 -15.71
C SER A 343 0.83 3.66 -16.56
N LYS A 344 0.63 4.98 -16.46
CA LYS A 344 1.41 5.94 -17.27
C LYS A 344 2.86 6.04 -16.80
N ARG A 345 3.07 5.94 -15.49
CA ARG A 345 4.38 5.89 -14.83
C ARG A 345 4.53 4.54 -14.11
N PHE A 346 5.75 4.02 -14.01
CA PHE A 346 5.99 2.73 -13.36
C PHE A 346 5.68 2.78 -11.87
N ASP A 347 6.36 3.65 -11.12
CA ASP A 347 6.21 3.73 -9.68
C ASP A 347 5.20 4.81 -9.28
N GLN A 348 4.52 4.55 -8.15
CA GLN A 348 3.51 5.43 -7.57
C GLN A 348 2.52 5.97 -8.61
N ASP A 349 1.86 5.06 -9.30
CA ASP A 349 0.79 5.40 -10.24
C ASP A 349 -0.36 4.41 -10.07
N ILE A 350 -1.56 4.87 -10.37
CA ILE A 350 -2.78 4.07 -10.30
C ILE A 350 -2.90 3.28 -11.60
N SER A 351 -3.24 2.00 -11.48
CA SER A 351 -3.44 1.11 -12.63
C SER A 351 -4.53 1.64 -13.56
N ALA A 352 -4.20 1.74 -14.85
CA ALA A 352 -5.20 1.72 -15.90
C ALA A 352 -5.72 0.28 -16.07
N VAL A 353 -4.81 -0.70 -16.15
CA VAL A 353 -5.17 -2.11 -16.21
C VAL A 353 -4.27 -2.88 -15.24
N CYS A 354 -4.88 -3.66 -14.35
CA CYS A 354 -4.16 -4.62 -13.50
C CYS A 354 -4.67 -6.02 -13.85
N GLY A 355 -3.86 -6.82 -14.56
CA GLY A 355 -4.23 -8.17 -14.97
C GLY A 355 -3.45 -9.22 -14.18
N CYS A 356 -4.15 -10.15 -13.54
CA CYS A 356 -3.56 -11.23 -12.76
C CYS A 356 -4.00 -12.59 -13.30
N PHE A 357 -3.04 -13.48 -13.54
CA PHE A 357 -3.22 -14.74 -14.24
C PHE A 357 -2.64 -15.88 -13.42
N ASN A 358 -3.39 -16.97 -13.30
CA ASN A 358 -2.93 -18.20 -12.67
C ASN A 358 -3.51 -19.39 -13.44
N VAL A 359 -2.73 -19.92 -14.38
CA VAL A 359 -3.14 -20.98 -15.31
C VAL A 359 -2.29 -22.22 -15.09
N ILE A 360 -2.92 -23.33 -14.73
CA ILE A 360 -2.25 -24.61 -14.48
C ILE A 360 -2.29 -25.45 -15.75
N VAL A 361 -1.13 -25.79 -16.28
CA VAL A 361 -0.98 -26.65 -17.47
C VAL A 361 -0.44 -28.01 -17.04
N ALA A 362 -1.15 -29.07 -17.41
CA ALA A 362 -0.76 -30.47 -17.19
C ALA A 362 -0.72 -31.20 -18.53
N ASP A 363 0.39 -31.88 -18.82
CA ASP A 363 0.60 -32.62 -20.08
C ASP A 363 0.32 -31.78 -21.35
N GLY A 364 0.67 -30.49 -21.31
CA GLY A 364 0.46 -29.55 -22.41
C GLY A 364 -0.99 -29.07 -22.57
N ILE A 365 -1.90 -29.45 -21.67
CA ILE A 365 -3.31 -29.03 -21.66
C ILE A 365 -3.58 -28.11 -20.46
N VAL A 366 -4.38 -27.06 -20.66
CA VAL A 366 -4.83 -26.20 -19.56
C VAL A 366 -5.82 -26.95 -18.67
N SER A 367 -5.41 -27.30 -17.45
CA SER A 367 -6.24 -27.99 -16.47
C SER A 367 -7.17 -27.05 -15.70
N SER A 368 -6.72 -25.83 -15.41
CA SER A 368 -7.53 -24.78 -14.77
C SER A 368 -6.98 -23.40 -15.09
N ALA A 369 -7.85 -22.40 -15.18
CA ALA A 369 -7.47 -21.00 -15.35
C ALA A 369 -8.22 -20.11 -14.35
N ARG A 370 -7.47 -19.26 -13.63
CA ARG A 370 -8.02 -18.18 -12.79
C ARG A 370 -7.39 -16.86 -13.21
N ILE A 371 -8.19 -16.01 -13.85
CA ILE A 371 -7.75 -14.77 -14.48
C ILE A 371 -8.66 -13.65 -14.00
N ALA A 372 -8.09 -12.63 -13.36
CA ALA A 372 -8.85 -11.53 -12.78
C ALA A 372 -8.24 -10.18 -13.14
N PHE A 373 -9.09 -9.17 -13.27
CA PHE A 373 -8.69 -7.83 -13.67
C PHE A 373 -9.22 -6.73 -12.75
N GLY A 374 -8.40 -5.71 -12.55
CA GLY A 374 -8.78 -4.39 -12.03
C GLY A 374 -8.71 -3.33 -13.14
N GLY A 375 -9.56 -2.31 -13.04
CA GLY A 375 -9.64 -1.20 -14.00
C GLY A 375 -10.33 -1.53 -15.32
N MET A 376 -10.95 -2.71 -15.42
CA MET A 376 -11.66 -3.19 -16.63
C MET A 376 -13.20 -3.15 -16.51
N ALA A 377 -13.73 -3.03 -15.29
CA ALA A 377 -15.15 -2.97 -14.97
C ALA A 377 -15.39 -2.16 -13.68
N GLY A 378 -16.66 -2.08 -13.24
CA GLY A 378 -17.07 -1.42 -11.99
C GLY A 378 -16.58 -2.11 -10.71
N THR A 379 -16.16 -3.38 -10.81
CA THR A 379 -15.58 -4.19 -9.72
C THR A 379 -14.40 -5.01 -10.23
N PRO A 380 -13.47 -5.44 -9.35
CA PRO A 380 -12.50 -6.45 -9.72
C PRO A 380 -13.19 -7.82 -9.80
N HIS A 381 -13.13 -8.48 -10.94
CA HIS A 381 -13.74 -9.81 -11.12
C HIS A 381 -12.94 -10.66 -12.11
N ARG A 382 -13.40 -11.91 -12.29
CA ARG A 382 -12.78 -12.91 -13.18
C ARG A 382 -13.21 -12.76 -14.64
N ALA A 383 -12.32 -13.16 -15.54
CA ALA A 383 -12.56 -13.23 -16.98
C ALA A 383 -13.12 -14.62 -17.36
N HIS A 384 -14.37 -14.88 -17.00
CA HIS A 384 -14.96 -16.23 -17.09
C HIS A 384 -15.00 -16.78 -18.52
N GLN A 385 -15.30 -15.95 -19.53
CA GLN A 385 -15.31 -16.40 -20.92
C GLN A 385 -13.91 -16.72 -21.42
N VAL A 386 -12.90 -15.93 -21.02
CA VAL A 386 -11.49 -16.22 -21.32
C VAL A 386 -11.04 -17.52 -20.64
N GLU A 387 -11.38 -17.71 -19.37
CA GLU A 387 -11.06 -18.94 -18.62
C GLU A 387 -11.68 -20.19 -19.26
N ALA A 388 -12.95 -20.10 -19.67
CA ALA A 388 -13.66 -21.18 -20.35
C ALA A 388 -13.03 -21.51 -21.72
N ALA A 389 -12.58 -20.50 -22.46
CA ALA A 389 -11.90 -20.69 -23.74
C ALA A 389 -10.51 -21.31 -23.61
N LEU A 390 -9.86 -21.20 -22.45
CA LEU A 390 -8.56 -21.83 -22.17
C LEU A 390 -8.71 -23.27 -21.65
N THR A 391 -9.64 -23.51 -20.73
CA THR A 391 -9.72 -24.77 -19.99
C THR A 391 -9.99 -25.96 -20.92
N GLY A 392 -9.21 -27.02 -20.76
CA GLY A 392 -9.27 -28.22 -21.60
C GLY A 392 -8.59 -28.09 -22.97
N GLN A 393 -8.06 -26.91 -23.32
CA GLN A 393 -7.37 -26.68 -24.59
C GLN A 393 -5.85 -26.87 -24.46
N PRO A 394 -5.16 -27.20 -25.57
CA PRO A 394 -3.70 -27.22 -25.61
C PRO A 394 -3.09 -25.85 -25.31
N TRP A 395 -1.99 -25.80 -24.54
CA TRP A 395 -1.25 -24.58 -24.23
C TRP A 395 -0.42 -24.11 -25.42
N THR A 396 -1.07 -23.48 -26.41
CA THR A 396 -0.45 -23.06 -27.66
C THR A 396 -0.80 -21.61 -28.01
N ARG A 397 0.02 -20.97 -28.84
CA ARG A 397 -0.24 -19.61 -29.32
C ARG A 397 -1.62 -19.45 -29.97
N GLY A 398 -2.09 -20.45 -30.71
CA GLY A 398 -3.43 -20.43 -31.32
C GLY A 398 -4.55 -20.38 -30.27
N THR A 399 -4.44 -21.22 -29.23
CA THR A 399 -5.36 -21.21 -28.08
C THR A 399 -5.38 -19.85 -27.39
N ILE A 400 -4.20 -19.26 -27.15
CA ILE A 400 -4.07 -17.94 -26.53
C ILE A 400 -4.74 -16.85 -27.35
N THR A 401 -4.51 -16.80 -28.67
CA THR A 401 -5.16 -15.83 -29.55
C THR A 401 -6.69 -15.98 -29.51
N ASN A 402 -7.19 -17.22 -29.52
CA ASN A 402 -8.63 -17.49 -29.47
C ASN A 402 -9.25 -17.06 -28.13
N ALA A 403 -8.57 -17.32 -27.01
CA ALA A 403 -9.03 -16.92 -25.69
C ALA A 403 -8.94 -15.40 -25.48
N ALA A 404 -7.88 -14.75 -25.96
CA ALA A 404 -7.71 -13.30 -25.87
C ALA A 404 -8.88 -12.55 -26.52
N ALA A 405 -9.37 -13.04 -27.67
CA ALA A 405 -10.53 -12.44 -28.34
C ALA A 405 -11.83 -12.43 -27.50
N ARG A 406 -11.89 -13.17 -26.38
CA ARG A 406 -13.06 -13.27 -25.49
C ARG A 406 -13.10 -12.24 -24.38
N PHE A 407 -12.04 -11.45 -24.18
CA PHE A 407 -12.03 -10.41 -23.14
C PHE A 407 -13.18 -9.40 -23.28
N GLY A 408 -13.65 -9.12 -24.51
CA GLY A 408 -14.78 -8.22 -24.74
C GLY A 408 -16.15 -8.79 -24.33
N GLU A 409 -16.24 -10.09 -24.05
CA GLU A 409 -17.45 -10.72 -23.51
C GLU A 409 -17.49 -10.62 -21.97
N ASP A 410 -16.32 -10.51 -21.33
CA ASP A 410 -16.18 -10.36 -19.88
C ASP A 410 -16.16 -8.88 -19.43
N TYR A 411 -15.60 -7.99 -20.24
CA TYR A 411 -15.35 -6.59 -19.84
C TYR A 411 -15.78 -5.57 -20.89
N THR A 412 -16.32 -4.45 -20.42
CA THR A 412 -16.58 -3.24 -21.22
C THR A 412 -15.95 -2.03 -20.52
N PRO A 413 -14.63 -1.80 -20.70
CA PRO A 413 -13.92 -0.77 -19.94
C PRO A 413 -14.34 0.64 -20.32
N MET A 414 -14.18 1.58 -19.38
CA MET A 414 -14.44 3.01 -19.59
C MET A 414 -13.20 3.74 -20.14
N SER A 415 -13.43 4.89 -20.78
CA SER A 415 -12.35 5.83 -21.10
C SER A 415 -12.25 6.90 -20.01
N ASP A 416 -11.03 7.24 -19.61
CA ASP A 416 -10.76 8.32 -18.67
C ASP A 416 -9.40 9.00 -18.94
N MET A 417 -8.98 9.87 -18.03
CA MET A 417 -7.70 10.57 -18.10
C MET A 417 -6.48 9.62 -18.07
N ARG A 418 -6.63 8.37 -17.59
CA ARG A 418 -5.58 7.36 -17.46
C ARG A 418 -5.41 6.59 -18.76
N ALA A 419 -6.50 6.14 -19.38
CA ALA A 419 -6.48 5.44 -20.65
C ALA A 419 -7.86 5.41 -21.32
N SER A 420 -7.87 5.29 -22.65
CA SER A 420 -9.09 5.01 -23.39
C SER A 420 -9.57 3.57 -23.18
N ALA A 421 -10.86 3.34 -23.36
CA ALA A 421 -11.48 2.01 -23.33
C ALA A 421 -10.81 1.07 -24.34
N ALA A 422 -10.53 1.56 -25.55
CA ALA A 422 -9.84 0.79 -26.59
C ALA A 422 -8.44 0.33 -26.14
N TYR A 423 -7.66 1.23 -25.53
CA TYR A 423 -6.35 0.88 -24.99
C TYR A 423 -6.46 -0.16 -23.87
N ARG A 424 -7.42 -0.01 -22.96
CA ARG A 424 -7.65 -0.97 -21.86
C ARG A 424 -7.98 -2.37 -22.41
N SER A 425 -8.90 -2.46 -23.37
CA SER A 425 -9.28 -3.71 -24.03
C SER A 425 -8.13 -4.37 -24.78
N GLU A 426 -7.32 -3.59 -25.51
CA GLU A 426 -6.15 -4.11 -26.22
C GLU A 426 -5.08 -4.62 -25.25
N ILE A 427 -4.81 -3.87 -24.17
CA ILE A 427 -3.84 -4.27 -23.15
C ILE A 427 -4.26 -5.56 -22.45
N ALA A 428 -5.54 -5.75 -22.10
CA ALA A 428 -6.00 -6.99 -21.48
C ALA A 428 -5.67 -8.23 -22.33
N GLN A 429 -5.89 -8.14 -23.65
CA GLN A 429 -5.55 -9.18 -24.62
C GLN A 429 -4.03 -9.40 -24.69
N ASN A 430 -3.26 -8.32 -24.82
CA ASN A 430 -1.81 -8.37 -24.89
C ASN A 430 -1.17 -8.93 -23.62
N LEU A 431 -1.77 -8.73 -22.45
CA LEU A 431 -1.30 -9.30 -21.19
C LEU A 431 -1.46 -10.82 -21.13
N LEU A 432 -2.49 -11.40 -21.77
CA LEU A 432 -2.59 -12.85 -21.89
C LEU A 432 -1.52 -13.42 -22.84
N HIS A 433 -1.19 -12.70 -23.92
CA HIS A 433 -0.04 -13.05 -24.77
C HIS A 433 1.30 -12.93 -24.03
N ARG A 434 1.45 -11.89 -23.21
CA ARG A 434 2.63 -11.71 -22.34
C ARG A 434 2.75 -12.85 -21.34
N TYR A 435 1.65 -13.24 -20.70
CA TYR A 435 1.60 -14.36 -19.77
C TYR A 435 2.07 -15.66 -20.44
N PHE A 436 1.61 -15.94 -21.66
CA PHE A 436 2.07 -17.10 -22.43
C PHE A 436 3.57 -17.06 -22.74
N ALA A 437 4.10 -15.91 -23.17
CA ALA A 437 5.52 -15.72 -23.44
C ALA A 437 6.38 -15.91 -22.17
N ASP A 438 5.98 -15.33 -21.04
CA ASP A 438 6.61 -15.48 -19.72
C ASP A 438 6.65 -16.96 -19.28
N MET A 439 5.50 -17.64 -19.31
CA MET A 439 5.40 -19.06 -18.94
C MET A 439 6.14 -20.00 -19.89
N THR A 440 6.57 -19.54 -21.06
CA THR A 440 7.41 -20.29 -22.01
C THR A 440 8.88 -19.85 -21.98
N GLY A 441 9.29 -19.07 -20.97
CA GLY A 441 10.67 -18.69 -20.70
C GLY A 441 11.18 -17.50 -21.52
N GLN A 442 10.30 -16.72 -22.16
CA GLN A 442 10.71 -15.51 -22.86
C GLN A 442 10.82 -14.34 -21.87
N ALA A 443 11.84 -13.49 -22.05
CA ALA A 443 11.93 -12.24 -21.31
C ALA A 443 10.83 -11.27 -21.77
N THR A 444 10.01 -10.79 -20.85
CA THR A 444 8.86 -9.92 -21.18
C THR A 444 8.81 -8.60 -20.41
N SER A 445 9.66 -8.42 -19.41
CA SER A 445 9.66 -7.23 -18.56
C SER A 445 10.68 -6.21 -19.05
N VAL A 446 10.21 -4.99 -19.36
CA VAL A 446 11.09 -3.86 -19.66
C VAL A 446 11.93 -3.45 -18.43
N LEU A 447 11.43 -3.71 -17.22
CA LEU A 447 12.12 -3.37 -15.96
C LEU A 447 13.29 -4.32 -15.65
N GLU A 448 13.40 -5.45 -16.37
CA GLU A 448 14.51 -6.40 -16.23
C GLU A 448 15.63 -6.15 -17.25
N VAL A 449 15.46 -5.17 -18.15
CA VAL A 449 16.47 -4.80 -19.14
C VAL A 449 17.57 -3.99 -18.46
N THR A 450 18.81 -4.47 -18.54
CA THR A 450 19.98 -3.73 -18.03
C THR A 450 20.43 -2.68 -19.07
N PRO A 451 20.69 -1.43 -18.66
CA PRO A 451 21.19 -0.36 -19.55
C PRO A 451 22.55 -0.61 -20.20
#